data_AF-A0A924NNC3-F1
#
_entry.id   AF-A0A924NNC3-F1
#
_cell.length_a   1.000
_cell.length_b   1.000
_cell.length_c   1.000
_cell.angle_alpha   90.00
_cell.angle_beta   90.00
_cell.angle_gamma   90.00
#
_symmetry.space_group_name_H-M   'P 1'
#
loop_
_entity.id
_entity.type
_entity.pdbx_description
1 polymer ?
#
loop_
_entity_poly.entity_id
_entity_poly.type
_entity_poly.pdbx_seq_one_letter_code
_entity_poly.pdbx_strand_id
1 'polypeptide(L)' 'MSALFSPTALVVPFELLRMDDVESVGGKNASLGEMISQLPTGVRVPTGFATTAHAFRA' A
#
# COMPACT_ATOMS: atom_id res chain seq x y z
N MET A 1 -1.68 -1.21 10.85
CA MET A 1 -0.72 -2.10 10.16
C MET A 1 -1.46 -3.36 9.79
N SER A 2 -1.84 -3.47 8.52
CA SER A 2 -2.54 -4.64 8.02
C SER A 2 -1.61 -5.85 8.07
N ALA A 3 -2.17 -7.04 8.26
CA ALA A 3 -1.41 -8.29 8.36
C ALA A 3 -0.91 -8.80 6.98
N LEU A 4 -0.93 -7.96 5.94
CA LEU A 4 -0.71 -8.36 4.56
C LEU A 4 0.76 -8.27 4.12
N PHE A 5 1.63 -7.62 4.90
CA PHE A 5 3.07 -7.55 4.64
C PHE A 5 3.89 -7.40 5.93
N SER A 6 5.19 -7.72 5.85
CA SER A 6 6.11 -7.63 6.99
C SER A 6 6.33 -6.16 7.42
N PRO A 7 6.40 -5.86 8.73
CA PRO A 7 6.78 -4.52 9.22
C PRO A 7 8.13 -4.02 8.74
N THR A 8 9.03 -4.93 8.33
CA THR A 8 10.36 -4.64 7.79
C THR A 8 10.42 -4.72 6.27
N ALA A 9 9.29 -4.89 5.58
CA ALA A 9 9.25 -4.90 4.13
C ALA A 9 9.76 -3.56 3.58
N LEU A 10 10.68 -3.61 2.62
CA LEU A 10 11.21 -2.41 1.98
C LEU A 10 10.28 -1.89 0.87
N VAL A 11 9.60 -2.81 0.19
CA VAL A 11 8.63 -2.56 -0.87
C VAL A 11 7.40 -3.43 -0.68
N VAL A 12 6.22 -2.89 -1.01
CA VAL A 12 4.93 -3.59 -0.90
C VAL A 12 4.11 -3.35 -2.16
N PRO A 13 3.61 -4.42 -2.82
CA PRO A 13 2.67 -4.30 -3.95
C PRO A 13 1.39 -3.56 -3.54
N PHE A 14 0.84 -2.72 -4.44
CA PHE A 14 -0.33 -1.91 -4.12
C PHE A 14 -1.56 -2.73 -3.72
N GLU A 15 -1.71 -3.95 -4.23
CA GLU A 15 -2.83 -4.86 -3.94
C GLU A 15 -2.88 -5.28 -2.45
N LEU A 16 -1.73 -5.23 -1.76
CA LEU A 16 -1.59 -5.59 -0.35
C LEU A 16 -1.75 -4.39 0.60
N LEU A 17 -1.88 -3.17 0.08
CA LEU A 17 -2.03 -1.97 0.91
C LEU A 17 -3.48 -1.77 1.34
N ARG A 18 -3.67 -1.31 2.56
CA ARG A 18 -4.96 -0.88 3.12
C ARG A 18 -4.85 0.51 3.73
N MET A 19 -6.00 1.12 4.03
CA MET A 19 -6.04 2.42 4.69
C MET A 19 -5.34 2.43 6.06
N ASP A 20 -5.25 1.27 6.72
CA ASP A 20 -4.54 1.10 7.99
C ASP A 20 -3.00 1.11 7.86
N ASP A 21 -2.48 1.23 6.63
CA ASP A 21 -1.04 1.21 6.33
C ASP A 21 -0.46 2.61 6.08
N VAL A 22 -1.23 3.67 6.35
CA VAL A 22 -0.80 5.09 6.17
C VAL A 22 0.54 5.39 6.84
N GLU A 23 0.78 4.90 8.05
CA GLU A 23 2.05 5.11 8.76
C GLU A 23 3.25 4.42 8.07
N SER A 24 2.99 3.35 7.32
CA SER A 24 4.03 2.56 6.63
C SER A 24 4.31 3.05 5.23
N VAL A 25 3.32 3.54 4.48
CA VAL A 25 3.45 3.88 3.06
C VAL A 25 2.94 5.27 2.67
N GLY A 26 2.40 6.02 3.62
CA GLY A 26 1.76 7.32 3.39
C GLY A 26 0.33 7.21 2.84
N GLY A 27 -0.45 8.29 3.01
CA GLY A 27 -1.88 8.30 2.67
C GLY A 27 -2.21 8.09 1.19
N LYS A 28 -1.35 8.53 0.27
CA LYS A 28 -1.57 8.33 -1.17
C LYS A 28 -1.50 6.85 -1.56
N ASN A 29 -0.49 6.14 -1.06
CA ASN A 29 -0.30 4.72 -1.37
C ASN A 29 -1.37 3.85 -0.68
N ALA A 30 -1.72 4.18 0.56
CA ALA A 30 -2.82 3.53 1.27
C ALA A 30 -4.16 3.69 0.51
N SER A 31 -4.45 4.89 0.01
CA SER A 31 -5.66 5.14 -0.79
C SER A 31 -5.66 4.40 -2.13
N LEU A 32 -4.51 4.24 -2.80
CA LEU A 32 -4.39 3.42 -4.01
C LEU A 32 -4.76 1.96 -3.74
N GLY A 33 -4.30 1.39 -2.62
CA GLY A 33 -4.65 0.03 -2.19
C GLY A 33 -6.15 -0.13 -1.91
N GLU A 34 -6.78 0.86 -1.29
CA GLU A 34 -8.24 0.87 -1.10
C GLU A 34 -9.00 0.92 -2.44
N MET A 35 -8.56 1.75 -3.38
CA MET A 35 -9.20 1.80 -4.70
C MET A 35 -9.09 0.46 -5.45
N ILE A 36 -7.94 -0.21 -5.37
CA ILE A 36 -7.74 -1.53 -5.98
C ILE A 36 -8.63 -2.59 -5.31
N SER A 37 -8.72 -2.58 -3.98
CA SER A 37 -9.46 -3.61 -3.23
C SER A 37 -10.98 -3.42 -3.25
N GLN A 38 -11.47 -2.17 -3.25
CA GLN A 38 -12.89 -1.85 -3.13
C GLN A 38 -13.58 -1.52 -4.46
N LEU A 39 -12.84 -1.09 -5.49
CA LEU A 39 -13.42 -0.63 -6.76
C LEU A 39 -12.89 -1.39 -7.99
N PRO A 40 -12.90 -2.74 -8.00
CA PRO A 40 -12.30 -3.53 -9.08
C PRO A 40 -12.92 -3.29 -10.46
N THR A 41 -14.18 -2.86 -10.53
CA THR A 41 -14.92 -2.61 -11.78
C THR A 41 -15.28 -1.13 -12.01
N GLY A 42 -14.73 -0.21 -11.23
CA GLY A 42 -15.04 1.23 -11.34
C GLY A 42 -13.85 2.12 -11.71
N VAL A 43 -12.64 1.75 -11.26
CA VAL A 43 -11.44 2.56 -11.45
C VAL A 43 -10.29 1.65 -11.84
N ARG A 44 -9.70 1.87 -13.02
CA ARG A 44 -8.48 1.18 -13.44
C ARG A 44 -7.27 1.86 -12.80
N VAL A 45 -6.83 1.34 -11.67
CA VAL A 45 -5.59 1.76 -11.01
C VAL A 45 -4.42 0.97 -11.64
N PRO A 46 -3.33 1.64 -12.07
CA PRO A 46 -2.15 0.94 -12.55
C PRO A 46 -1.52 0.04 -11.48
N THR A 47 -1.02 -1.12 -11.90
CA THR A 47 -0.22 -1.99 -11.03
C THR A 47 1.08 -1.31 -10.62
N GLY A 48 1.57 -1.62 -9.42
CA GLY A 48 2.81 -1.04 -8.93
C GLY A 48 3.10 -1.42 -7.48
N PHE A 49 4.03 -0.68 -6.86
CA PHE A 49 4.45 -0.89 -5.49
C PHE A 49 4.75 0.43 -4.79
N ALA A 50 4.69 0.41 -3.47
CA ALA A 50 5.14 1.49 -2.60
C ALA A 50 6.45 1.09 -1.89
N THR A 51 7.39 2.02 -1.78
CA THR A 51 8.44 1.93 -0.76
C THR A 51 7.86 2.27 0.61
N THR A 52 8.37 1.63 1.66
CA THR A 52 7.89 1.88 3.02
C THR A 52 8.71 2.97 3.72
N ALA A 53 8.15 3.55 4.76
CA ALA A 53 8.87 4.44 5.67
C ALA A 53 10.07 3.74 6.32
N HIS A 54 10.02 2.41 6.49
CA HIS A 54 11.17 1.63 6.93
C HIS A 54 12.31 1.68 5.91
N ALA A 55 12.02 1.50 4.62
CA ALA A 55 13.02 1.59 3.56
C ALA A 55 13.69 2.96 3.47
N PHE A 56 12.97 4.04 3.80
CA PHE A 56 13.53 5.39 3.83
C PHE A 56 14.44 5.64 5.04
N ARG A 57 14.18 4.97 6.17
CA ARG A 57 14.91 5.18 7.44
C ARG A 57 16.13 4.26 7.60
N ALA A 58 16.25 3.23 6.78
CA ALA A 58 17.39 2.31 6.74
C ALA A 58 18.61 2.97 6.09
#